data_AF-A0A538H3G2-F1
#
_entry.id   AF-A0A538H3G2-F1
#
_cell.length_a   1.000
_cell.length_b   1.000
_cell.length_c   1.000
_cell.angle_alpha   90.00
_cell.angle_beta   90.00
_cell.angle_gamma   90.00
#
_symmetry.space_group_name_H-M   'P 1'
#
loop_
_entity.id
_entity.type
_entity.pdbx_description
1 polymer ?
#
loop_
_entity_poly.entity_id
_entity_poly.type
_entity_poly.pdbx_seq_one_letter_code
_entity_poly.pdbx_strand_id
1 'polypeptide(L)'
;MLQIINNRFVVGGIRGALNTNWIDAISSVFGRKAKSQLYMEGGFVGQIALGQLNTSLRPGVTINSTPWPTIDGGYRNDIIGGTDLAVAINNTASSRQLLRYLASAAAGDVWAAAGTTTGSWSVSPNRLVPRSGYANKLVGNEASQVANAQRIEFDGSDELPGMLAEEWATALQTIIGRPAAVEQTLARFQRKARRAFRSSTGHA
;
A
#
# COMPACT_ATOMS: atom_id res chain seq x y z
N MET A 1 8.58 -11.51 -12.41
CA MET A 1 9.41 -10.80 -11.40
C MET A 1 10.83 -10.50 -11.91
N LEU A 2 11.67 -11.48 -12.25
CA LEU A 2 13.09 -11.26 -12.60
C LEU A 2 13.35 -10.49 -13.91
N GLN A 3 12.35 -10.43 -14.80
CA GLN A 3 12.44 -9.61 -16.02
C GLN A 3 12.49 -8.11 -15.71
N ILE A 4 11.87 -7.69 -14.61
CA ILE A 4 11.78 -6.28 -14.19
C ILE A 4 12.67 -6.02 -12.97
N ILE A 5 12.73 -6.94 -11.99
CA ILE A 5 13.57 -6.81 -10.80
C ILE A 5 14.91 -7.49 -11.07
N ASN A 6 15.87 -6.74 -11.61
CA ASN A 6 17.23 -7.20 -11.89
C ASN A 6 18.24 -6.04 -11.89
N ASN A 7 19.53 -6.36 -12.10
CA ASN A 7 20.63 -5.39 -12.06
C ASN A 7 20.55 -4.26 -13.11
N ARG A 8 19.71 -4.41 -14.14
CA ARG A 8 19.56 -3.41 -15.21
C ARG A 8 18.47 -2.38 -14.90
N PHE A 9 17.35 -2.82 -14.33
CA PHE A 9 16.15 -1.99 -14.17
C PHE A 9 15.92 -1.49 -12.74
N VAL A 10 16.71 -1.97 -11.78
CA VAL A 10 16.66 -1.52 -10.38
C VAL A 10 17.84 -0.60 -10.09
N VAL A 11 17.59 0.54 -9.45
CA VAL A 11 18.64 1.46 -9.00
C VAL A 11 19.58 0.72 -8.04
N GLY A 12 20.88 0.67 -8.39
CA GLY A 12 21.88 -0.09 -7.61
C GLY A 12 21.76 -1.62 -7.76
N GLY A 13 20.93 -2.10 -8.67
CA GLY A 13 20.66 -3.52 -8.91
C GLY A 13 20.07 -4.25 -7.70
N ILE A 14 20.18 -5.58 -7.68
CA ILE A 14 19.62 -6.41 -6.61
C ILE A 14 20.22 -6.07 -5.24
N ARG A 15 21.53 -5.79 -5.18
CA ARG A 15 22.17 -5.35 -3.94
C ARG A 15 21.63 -3.98 -3.50
N GLY A 16 21.38 -3.08 -4.43
CA GLY A 16 20.72 -1.80 -4.17
C GLY A 16 19.32 -1.99 -3.58
N ALA A 17 18.46 -2.81 -4.20
CA ALA A 17 17.13 -3.11 -3.68
C ALA A 17 17.15 -3.65 -2.24
N LEU A 18 18.10 -4.53 -1.91
CA LEU A 18 18.19 -5.14 -0.58
C LEU A 18 18.79 -4.24 0.50
N ASN A 19 19.46 -3.13 0.14
CA ASN A 19 20.18 -2.28 1.10
C ASN A 19 19.73 -0.81 1.07
N THR A 20 18.77 -0.45 0.22
CA THR A 20 18.21 0.90 0.18
C THR A 20 17.05 0.97 1.15
N ASN A 21 17.11 1.90 2.11
CA ASN A 21 15.99 2.12 3.01
C ASN A 21 14.80 2.74 2.27
N TRP A 22 13.63 2.66 2.90
CA TRP A 22 12.37 3.05 2.29
C TRP A 22 12.32 4.51 1.82
N ILE A 23 12.78 5.47 2.65
CA ILE A 23 12.77 6.90 2.28
C ILE A 23 13.72 7.18 1.12
N ASP A 24 14.91 6.59 1.11
CA ASP A 24 15.87 6.72 0.01
C ASP A 24 15.33 6.11 -1.29
N ALA A 25 14.57 5.03 -1.20
CA ALA A 25 13.92 4.41 -2.35
C ALA A 25 12.85 5.34 -2.96
N ILE A 26 12.01 5.98 -2.14
CA ILE A 26 11.05 7.00 -2.60
C ILE A 26 11.79 8.21 -3.21
N SER A 27 12.84 8.67 -2.54
CA SER A 27 13.70 9.78 -3.00
C SER A 27 14.35 9.50 -4.36
N SER A 28 14.59 8.23 -4.69
CA SER A 28 15.12 7.87 -6.00
C SER A 28 14.21 8.27 -7.17
N VAL A 29 12.89 8.34 -6.96
CA VAL A 29 11.93 8.81 -7.99
C VAL A 29 11.56 10.28 -7.79
N PHE A 30 11.28 10.67 -6.54
CA PHE A 30 10.61 11.94 -6.25
C PHE A 30 11.55 13.03 -5.70
N GLY A 31 12.80 12.70 -5.39
CA GLY A 31 13.80 13.66 -4.96
C GLY A 31 14.19 14.65 -6.07
N ARG A 32 14.83 15.76 -5.69
CA ARG A 32 15.26 16.81 -6.65
C ARG A 32 16.26 16.33 -7.71
N LYS A 33 16.92 15.20 -7.45
CA LYS A 33 17.85 14.51 -8.35
C LYS A 33 17.39 13.06 -8.54
N ALA A 34 16.27 12.89 -9.25
CA ALA A 34 15.69 11.58 -9.52
C ALA A 34 16.67 10.67 -10.28
N LYS A 35 16.73 9.40 -9.87
CA LYS A 35 17.55 8.31 -10.42
C LYS A 35 16.68 7.20 -11.06
N SER A 36 15.38 7.22 -10.81
CA SER A 36 14.39 6.26 -11.32
C SER A 36 13.09 6.98 -11.68
N GLN A 37 12.20 6.29 -12.39
CA GLN A 37 10.95 6.85 -12.90
C GLN A 37 9.70 6.27 -12.22
N LEU A 38 9.85 5.14 -11.52
CA LEU A 38 8.73 4.40 -10.96
C LEU A 38 9.10 3.84 -9.59
N TYR A 39 8.18 4.01 -8.65
CA TYR A 39 8.20 3.39 -7.34
C TYR A 39 6.83 2.72 -7.14
N MET A 40 6.83 1.43 -6.79
CA MET A 40 5.61 0.67 -6.55
C MET A 40 5.31 0.71 -5.06
N GLU A 41 4.25 1.41 -4.69
CA GLU A 41 3.80 1.53 -3.30
C GLU A 41 2.38 2.12 -3.25
N GLY A 42 1.74 2.09 -2.08
CA GLY A 42 0.48 2.76 -1.81
C GLY A 42 0.52 4.29 -1.89
N GLY A 43 -0.68 4.90 -1.89
CA GLY A 43 -0.89 6.34 -2.07
C GLY A 43 -0.21 7.24 -1.04
N PHE A 44 0.08 6.72 0.16
CA PHE A 44 0.80 7.42 1.23
C PHE A 44 2.17 7.96 0.81
N VAL A 45 2.79 7.39 -0.23
CA VAL A 45 4.03 7.93 -0.82
C VAL A 45 3.88 9.38 -1.28
N GLY A 46 2.68 9.80 -1.73
CA GLY A 46 2.41 11.18 -2.09
C GLY A 46 2.76 12.15 -0.98
N GLN A 47 2.49 11.80 0.29
CA GLN A 47 2.81 12.62 1.46
C GLN A 47 4.30 12.87 1.59
N ILE A 48 5.08 11.81 1.43
CA ILE A 48 6.52 11.84 1.63
C ILE A 48 7.17 12.60 0.47
N ALA A 49 6.74 12.28 -0.76
CA ALA A 49 7.20 12.97 -1.96
C ALA A 49 6.99 14.48 -1.88
N LEU A 50 5.78 14.93 -1.55
CA LEU A 50 5.40 16.35 -1.58
C LEU A 50 5.77 17.10 -0.30
N GLY A 51 5.71 16.44 0.86
CA GLY A 51 5.93 17.08 2.16
C GLY A 51 7.39 17.06 2.61
N GLN A 52 8.14 16.00 2.29
CA GLN A 52 9.48 15.78 2.85
C GLN A 52 10.58 15.87 1.80
N LEU A 53 10.37 15.27 0.62
CA LEU A 53 11.44 15.08 -0.35
C LEU A 53 11.56 16.23 -1.35
N ASN A 54 10.44 16.69 -1.89
CA ASN A 54 10.43 17.69 -2.94
C ASN A 54 9.09 18.45 -3.00
N THR A 55 9.02 19.56 -2.26
CA THR A 55 7.86 20.47 -2.22
C THR A 55 7.56 21.16 -3.55
N SER A 56 8.44 21.05 -4.57
CA SER A 56 8.19 21.59 -5.91
C SER A 56 7.37 20.66 -6.82
N LEU A 57 7.12 19.42 -6.37
CA LEU A 57 6.28 18.48 -7.11
C LEU A 57 4.85 19.00 -7.21
N ARG A 58 4.22 18.75 -8.36
CA ARG A 58 2.83 19.16 -8.66
C ARG A 58 2.00 17.92 -8.98
N PRO A 59 1.02 17.55 -8.12
CA PRO A 59 0.11 16.42 -8.34
C PRO A 59 -0.53 16.42 -9.73
N GLY A 60 -0.38 15.32 -10.46
CA GLY A 60 -0.90 15.16 -11.82
C GLY A 60 -0.11 15.89 -12.91
N VAL A 61 1.03 16.50 -12.58
CA VAL A 61 1.93 17.18 -13.54
C VAL A 61 3.33 16.60 -13.47
N THR A 62 3.96 16.61 -12.30
CA THR A 62 5.34 16.10 -12.10
C THR A 62 5.40 14.86 -11.19
N ILE A 63 4.27 14.46 -10.63
CA ILE A 63 4.06 13.21 -9.91
C ILE A 63 2.69 12.66 -10.31
N ASN A 64 2.62 11.37 -10.59
CA ASN A 64 1.41 10.69 -10.98
C ASN A 64 1.40 9.23 -10.49
N SER A 65 0.24 8.61 -10.48
CA SER A 65 0.05 7.18 -10.24
C SER A 65 -0.74 6.54 -11.38
N THR A 66 -0.50 5.26 -11.59
CA THR A 66 -1.24 4.44 -12.58
C THR A 66 -1.63 3.12 -11.93
N PRO A 67 -2.73 2.48 -12.36
CA PRO A 67 -3.03 1.12 -11.94
C PRO A 67 -1.86 0.18 -12.19
N TRP A 68 -1.70 -0.82 -11.32
CA TRP A 68 -0.73 -1.89 -11.55
C TRP A 68 -1.07 -2.62 -12.86
N PRO A 69 -0.06 -3.03 -13.66
CA PRO A 69 -0.32 -3.78 -14.88
C PRO A 69 -1.11 -5.06 -14.60
N THR A 70 -2.14 -5.31 -15.41
CA THR A 70 -2.92 -6.55 -15.33
C THR A 70 -2.05 -7.74 -15.68
N ILE A 71 -1.83 -8.64 -14.71
CA ILE A 71 -1.01 -9.86 -14.89
C ILE A 71 -1.83 -10.97 -15.55
N ASP A 72 -3.11 -11.07 -15.21
CA ASP A 72 -4.11 -11.98 -15.77
C ASP A 72 -5.42 -11.23 -15.97
N GLY A 73 -6.12 -11.47 -17.08
CA GLY A 73 -7.41 -10.85 -17.37
C GLY A 73 -8.48 -11.09 -16.31
N GLY A 74 -8.38 -12.19 -15.56
CA GLY A 74 -9.24 -12.50 -14.42
C GLY A 74 -9.08 -11.54 -13.23
N TYR A 75 -7.92 -10.90 -13.09
CA TYR A 75 -7.61 -9.92 -12.02
C TYR A 75 -7.67 -8.46 -12.53
N ARG A 76 -8.36 -8.20 -13.65
CA ARG A 76 -8.53 -6.85 -14.19
C ARG A 76 -9.30 -5.98 -13.19
N ASN A 77 -8.74 -4.81 -12.87
CA ASN A 77 -9.28 -3.84 -11.91
C ASN A 77 -9.37 -4.37 -10.46
N ASP A 78 -8.67 -5.45 -10.13
CA ASP A 78 -8.43 -5.78 -8.73
C ASP A 78 -7.41 -4.81 -8.13
N ILE A 79 -7.60 -4.53 -6.85
CA ILE A 79 -6.69 -3.68 -6.08
C ILE A 79 -6.15 -4.49 -4.91
N ILE A 80 -4.84 -4.38 -4.72
CA ILE A 80 -4.18 -4.78 -3.48
C ILE A 80 -3.94 -3.50 -2.69
N GLY A 81 -4.30 -3.49 -1.41
CA GLY A 81 -4.08 -2.34 -0.54
C GLY A 81 -4.05 -2.71 0.93
N GLY A 82 -3.91 -1.70 1.78
CA GLY A 82 -4.07 -1.80 3.22
C GLY A 82 -5.21 -0.92 3.71
N THR A 83 -5.62 -1.10 4.97
CA THR A 83 -6.65 -0.27 5.61
C THR A 83 -6.30 0.05 7.05
N ASP A 84 -6.58 1.29 7.45
CA ASP A 84 -6.59 1.67 8.86
C ASP A 84 -7.98 1.39 9.45
N LEU A 85 -8.01 0.72 10.60
CA LEU A 85 -9.26 0.39 11.29
C LEU A 85 -9.29 1.02 12.68
N ALA A 86 -10.41 1.67 12.99
CA ALA A 86 -10.70 2.09 14.36
C ALA A 86 -11.50 1.00 15.07
N VAL A 87 -10.94 0.45 16.16
CA VAL A 87 -11.56 -0.63 16.94
C VAL A 87 -11.75 -0.17 18.40
N ALA A 88 -12.93 -0.42 18.96
CA ALA A 88 -13.16 -0.21 20.39
C ALA A 88 -12.76 -1.47 21.18
N ILE A 89 -11.71 -1.35 22.00
CA ILE A 89 -11.29 -2.43 22.92
C ILE A 89 -12.37 -2.66 24.00
N ASN A 90 -12.97 -1.58 24.50
CA ASN A 90 -14.04 -1.63 25.48
C ASN A 90 -15.33 -1.05 24.90
N ASN A 91 -16.42 -1.82 24.96
CA ASN A 91 -17.72 -1.42 24.40
C ASN A 91 -18.52 -0.50 25.34
N THR A 92 -18.08 0.74 25.47
CA THR A 92 -18.74 1.80 26.26
C THR A 92 -19.65 2.68 25.40
N ALA A 93 -20.59 3.42 26.01
CA ALA A 93 -21.42 4.39 25.28
C ALA A 93 -20.57 5.42 24.51
N SER A 94 -19.51 5.94 25.13
CA SER A 94 -18.58 6.90 24.51
C SER A 94 -17.80 6.30 23.34
N SER A 95 -17.29 5.07 23.48
CA SER A 95 -16.59 4.38 22.38
C SER A 95 -17.50 4.17 21.16
N ARG A 96 -18.76 3.77 21.40
CA ARG A 96 -19.76 3.62 20.33
C ARG A 96 -20.08 4.95 19.67
N GLN A 97 -20.13 6.04 20.42
CA GLN A 97 -20.37 7.37 19.86
C GLN A 97 -19.21 7.83 18.98
N LEU A 98 -17.96 7.61 19.43
CA LEU A 98 -16.78 7.92 18.61
C LEU A 98 -16.76 7.10 17.33
N LEU A 99 -16.96 5.78 17.39
CA LEU A 99 -16.99 4.93 16.19
C LEU A 99 -18.12 5.33 15.23
N ARG A 100 -19.30 5.69 15.74
CA ARG A 100 -20.40 6.23 14.91
C ARG A 100 -20.02 7.54 14.23
N TYR A 101 -19.31 8.43 14.92
CA TYR A 101 -18.81 9.66 14.31
C TYR A 101 -17.79 9.35 13.22
N LEU A 102 -16.79 8.50 13.47
CA LEU A 102 -15.78 8.12 12.48
C LEU A 102 -16.39 7.46 11.22
N ALA A 103 -17.50 6.73 11.38
CA ALA A 103 -18.24 6.14 10.27
C ALA A 103 -19.19 7.13 9.54
N SER A 104 -19.36 8.35 10.02
CA SER A 104 -20.28 9.34 9.45
C SER A 104 -19.73 10.00 8.18
N ALA A 105 -20.62 10.59 7.38
CA ALA A 105 -20.22 11.39 6.21
C ALA A 105 -19.34 12.57 6.61
N ALA A 106 -19.67 13.25 7.72
CA ALA A 106 -18.91 14.39 8.23
C ALA A 106 -17.45 14.05 8.54
N ALA A 107 -17.20 12.90 9.19
CA ALA A 107 -15.84 12.43 9.40
C ALA A 107 -15.15 12.03 8.09
N GLY A 108 -15.90 11.43 7.16
CA GLY A 108 -15.41 11.12 5.81
C GLY A 108 -14.98 12.36 5.02
N ASP A 109 -15.75 13.44 5.11
CA ASP A 109 -15.44 14.73 4.47
C ASP A 109 -14.21 15.37 5.09
N VAL A 110 -14.09 15.34 6.43
CA VAL A 110 -12.87 15.77 7.12
C VAL A 110 -11.67 14.96 6.63
N TRP A 111 -11.80 13.65 6.51
CA TRP A 111 -10.70 12.79 6.04
C TRP A 111 -10.28 13.08 4.61
N ALA A 112 -11.23 13.24 3.69
CA ALA A 112 -10.97 13.57 2.30
C ALA A 112 -10.37 14.98 2.14
N ALA A 113 -10.84 15.93 2.94
CA ALA A 113 -10.32 17.28 3.00
C ALA A 113 -8.96 17.37 3.71
N ALA A 114 -8.64 16.47 4.64
CA ALA A 114 -7.39 16.47 5.41
C ALA A 114 -6.14 16.33 4.52
N GLY A 115 -6.29 15.81 3.29
CA GLY A 115 -5.24 15.93 2.26
C GLY A 115 -4.79 17.39 1.99
N THR A 116 -5.59 18.39 2.34
CA THR A 116 -5.27 19.84 2.24
C THR A 116 -4.53 20.41 3.45
N THR A 117 -4.69 19.83 4.66
CA THR A 117 -4.22 20.44 5.93
C THR A 117 -3.22 19.60 6.70
N THR A 118 -3.36 18.27 6.70
CA THR A 118 -2.46 17.35 7.42
C THR A 118 -1.71 16.41 6.47
N GLY A 119 -2.04 16.45 5.18
CA GLY A 119 -1.46 15.58 4.18
C GLY A 119 -1.91 14.14 4.37
N SER A 120 -3.19 13.88 4.61
CA SER A 120 -3.72 12.52 4.50
C SER A 120 -3.82 12.10 3.03
N TRP A 121 -3.18 10.99 2.67
CA TRP A 121 -3.12 10.43 1.31
C TRP A 121 -3.85 9.10 1.21
N SER A 122 -4.86 8.92 2.07
CA SER A 122 -5.68 7.72 2.11
C SER A 122 -7.08 8.02 1.60
N VAL A 123 -7.69 7.03 0.95
CA VAL A 123 -9.06 7.12 0.45
C VAL A 123 -10.03 6.89 1.61
N SER A 124 -10.99 7.81 1.81
CA SER A 124 -12.10 7.57 2.74
C SER A 124 -12.93 6.35 2.31
N PRO A 125 -13.24 5.40 3.22
CA PRO A 125 -14.11 4.26 2.91
C PRO A 125 -15.58 4.67 2.80
N ASN A 126 -15.91 5.93 3.14
CA ASN A 126 -17.28 6.42 3.13
C ASN A 126 -17.74 6.74 1.70
N ARG A 127 -18.71 5.96 1.20
CA ARG A 127 -19.29 6.10 -0.15
C ARG A 127 -20.02 7.44 -0.39
N LEU A 128 -20.31 8.19 0.67
CA LEU A 128 -20.96 9.49 0.59
C LEU A 128 -19.98 10.64 0.28
N VAL A 129 -18.66 10.37 0.33
CA VAL A 129 -17.63 11.35 -0.04
C VAL A 129 -17.48 11.36 -1.56
N PRO A 130 -17.84 12.47 -2.26
CA PRO A 130 -17.65 12.55 -3.69
C PRO A 130 -16.16 12.70 -4.03
N ARG A 131 -15.78 12.30 -5.26
CA ARG A 131 -14.42 12.48 -5.78
C ARG A 131 -13.92 13.93 -5.68
N SER A 132 -14.82 14.91 -5.82
CA SER A 132 -14.51 16.34 -5.70
C SER A 132 -14.14 16.77 -4.28
N GLY A 133 -14.40 15.94 -3.26
CA GLY A 133 -14.02 16.20 -1.86
C GLY A 133 -12.52 16.00 -1.57
N TYR A 134 -11.77 15.38 -2.48
CA TYR A 134 -10.34 15.14 -2.28
C TYR A 134 -9.48 16.33 -2.71
N ALA A 135 -8.50 16.65 -1.87
CA ALA A 135 -7.59 17.79 -1.99
C ALA A 135 -6.79 17.87 -3.29
N ASN A 136 -6.46 16.72 -3.91
CA ASN A 136 -5.62 16.68 -5.09
C ASN A 136 -5.98 15.51 -6.02
N LYS A 137 -5.53 15.62 -7.28
CA LYS A 137 -5.88 14.67 -8.34
C LYS A 137 -5.41 13.23 -8.10
N LEU A 138 -4.31 13.03 -7.35
CA LEU A 138 -3.78 11.69 -7.09
C LEU A 138 -4.73 10.92 -6.17
N VAL A 139 -5.10 11.52 -5.03
CA VAL A 139 -6.03 10.89 -4.08
C VAL A 139 -7.42 10.74 -4.71
N GLY A 140 -7.88 11.72 -5.51
CA GLY A 140 -9.11 11.58 -6.28
C GLY A 140 -9.08 10.41 -7.27
N ASN A 141 -7.92 10.16 -7.92
CA ASN A 141 -7.72 9.01 -8.81
C ASN A 141 -7.73 7.69 -8.03
N GLU A 142 -7.05 7.61 -6.90
CA GLU A 142 -7.06 6.43 -6.02
C GLU A 142 -8.47 6.14 -5.50
N ALA A 143 -9.21 7.16 -5.08
CA ALA A 143 -10.61 7.01 -4.67
C ALA A 143 -11.49 6.44 -5.80
N SER A 144 -11.22 6.84 -7.05
CA SER A 144 -11.90 6.26 -8.21
C SER A 144 -11.44 4.84 -8.53
N GLN A 145 -10.18 4.50 -8.30
CA GLN A 145 -9.71 3.13 -8.42
C GLN A 145 -10.45 2.24 -7.41
N VAL A 146 -10.44 2.63 -6.13
CA VAL A 146 -11.15 1.91 -5.05
C VAL A 146 -12.65 1.78 -5.34
N ALA A 147 -13.31 2.86 -5.76
CA ALA A 147 -14.75 2.84 -6.05
C ALA A 147 -15.12 1.95 -7.26
N ASN A 148 -14.19 1.71 -8.19
CA ASN A 148 -14.40 0.89 -9.38
C ASN A 148 -13.73 -0.50 -9.29
N ALA A 149 -13.13 -0.83 -8.15
CA ALA A 149 -12.44 -2.10 -7.96
C ALA A 149 -13.45 -3.26 -8.02
N GLN A 150 -13.10 -4.35 -8.71
CA GLN A 150 -13.91 -5.56 -8.71
C GLN A 150 -13.71 -6.34 -7.41
N ARG A 151 -12.47 -6.39 -6.95
CA ARG A 151 -12.07 -6.95 -5.66
C ARG A 151 -11.02 -6.05 -5.03
N ILE A 152 -11.04 -6.01 -3.70
CA ILE A 152 -10.00 -5.41 -2.89
C ILE A 152 -9.47 -6.53 -2.02
N GLU A 153 -8.19 -6.84 -2.18
CA GLU A 153 -7.46 -7.79 -1.34
C GLU A 153 -6.49 -7.03 -0.46
N PHE A 154 -6.29 -7.51 0.77
CA PHE A 154 -5.25 -6.97 1.61
C PHE A 154 -3.88 -7.47 1.16
N ASP A 155 -2.84 -6.64 1.30
CA ASP A 155 -1.50 -7.12 1.01
C ASP A 155 -1.03 -8.13 2.08
N GLY A 156 0.06 -8.84 1.79
CA GLY A 156 0.56 -9.89 2.68
C GLY A 156 0.99 -9.39 4.07
N SER A 157 1.19 -8.08 4.27
CA SER A 157 1.48 -7.55 5.61
C SER A 157 0.23 -7.48 6.50
N ASP A 158 -0.94 -7.29 5.90
CA ASP A 158 -2.23 -7.22 6.58
C ASP A 158 -2.98 -8.58 6.58
N GLU A 159 -2.84 -9.37 5.51
CA GLU A 159 -3.58 -10.63 5.34
C GLU A 159 -2.97 -11.80 6.13
N LEU A 160 -1.65 -11.79 6.36
CA LEU A 160 -0.94 -12.92 6.95
C LEU A 160 -0.92 -12.86 8.49
N PRO A 161 -1.26 -13.95 9.20
CA PRO A 161 -1.34 -13.94 10.66
C PRO A 161 0.04 -13.99 11.32
N GLY A 162 0.20 -13.20 12.40
CA GLY A 162 1.37 -13.22 13.27
C GLY A 162 2.67 -12.94 12.51
N MET A 163 3.71 -13.73 12.80
CA MET A 163 5.04 -13.56 12.19
C MET A 163 5.07 -13.81 10.66
N LEU A 164 3.99 -14.33 10.06
CA LEU A 164 4.01 -14.65 8.63
C LEU A 164 4.15 -13.42 7.74
N ALA A 165 3.66 -12.25 8.15
CA ALA A 165 3.86 -11.00 7.42
C ALA A 165 5.36 -10.67 7.27
N GLU A 166 6.12 -10.74 8.37
CA GLU A 166 7.58 -10.50 8.35
C GLU A 166 8.34 -11.60 7.57
N GLU A 167 7.90 -12.84 7.73
CA GLU A 167 8.50 -13.96 7.01
C GLU A 167 8.23 -13.90 5.50
N TRP A 168 7.10 -13.34 5.09
CA TRP A 168 6.76 -13.11 3.68
C TRP A 168 7.72 -12.09 3.05
N ALA A 169 7.94 -10.95 3.71
CA ALA A 169 8.94 -9.98 3.26
C ALA A 169 10.34 -10.61 3.15
N THR A 170 10.73 -11.41 4.15
CA THR A 170 12.00 -12.14 4.16
C THR A 170 12.10 -13.16 3.01
N ALA A 171 11.01 -13.86 2.71
CA ALA A 171 10.93 -14.80 1.59
C ALA A 171 11.12 -14.07 0.25
N LEU A 172 10.44 -12.94 0.05
CA LEU A 172 10.59 -12.12 -1.16
C LEU A 172 12.01 -11.58 -1.32
N GLN A 173 12.63 -11.07 -0.24
CA GLN A 173 14.04 -10.64 -0.23
C GLN A 173 14.99 -11.79 -0.60
N THR A 174 14.74 -12.98 -0.07
CA THR A 174 15.50 -14.19 -0.41
C THR A 174 15.39 -14.52 -1.90
N ILE A 175 14.18 -14.45 -2.46
CA ILE A 175 13.92 -14.74 -3.88
C ILE A 175 14.64 -13.74 -4.78
N ILE A 176 14.58 -12.43 -4.48
CA ILE A 176 15.26 -11.45 -5.33
C ILE A 176 16.79 -11.56 -5.23
N GLY A 177 17.31 -11.90 -4.05
CA GLY A 177 18.76 -12.10 -3.83
C GLY A 177 19.28 -13.42 -4.38
N ARG A 178 18.45 -14.46 -4.42
CA ARG A 178 18.79 -15.80 -4.93
C ARG A 178 17.61 -16.38 -5.72
N PRO A 179 17.41 -15.97 -6.98
CA PRO A 179 16.24 -16.37 -7.74
C PRO A 179 16.05 -17.88 -7.95
N ALA A 180 17.16 -18.63 -8.00
CA ALA A 180 17.13 -20.09 -8.07
C ALA A 180 16.47 -20.76 -6.84
N ALA A 181 16.34 -20.05 -5.72
CA ALA A 181 15.74 -20.54 -4.49
C ALA A 181 14.20 -20.34 -4.45
N VAL A 182 13.56 -19.88 -5.52
CA VAL A 182 12.13 -19.54 -5.53
C VAL A 182 11.25 -20.68 -5.06
N GLU A 183 11.36 -21.86 -5.69
CA GLU A 183 10.55 -23.04 -5.35
C GLU A 183 10.75 -23.46 -3.90
N GLN A 184 12.01 -23.55 -3.46
CA GLN A 184 12.34 -23.95 -2.10
C GLN A 184 11.81 -22.96 -1.06
N THR A 185 11.95 -21.66 -1.33
CA THR A 185 11.52 -20.57 -0.46
C THR A 185 10.01 -20.55 -0.32
N LEU A 186 9.29 -20.59 -1.43
CA LEU A 186 7.83 -20.60 -1.44
C LEU A 186 7.27 -21.88 -0.81
N ALA A 187 7.85 -23.05 -1.07
CA ALA A 187 7.44 -24.29 -0.43
C ALA A 187 7.64 -24.25 1.09
N ARG A 188 8.76 -23.65 1.57
CA ARG A 188 9.00 -23.46 3.01
C ARG A 188 7.98 -22.52 3.62
N PHE A 189 7.73 -21.38 2.98
CA PHE A 189 6.74 -20.40 3.42
C PHE A 189 5.34 -21.04 3.49
N GLN A 190 4.90 -21.73 2.43
CA GLN A 190 3.60 -22.39 2.36
C GLN A 190 3.39 -23.42 3.49
N ARG A 191 4.43 -24.19 3.85
CA ARG A 191 4.34 -25.14 4.98
C ARG A 191 4.11 -24.44 6.31
N LYS A 192 4.71 -23.27 6.51
CA LYS A 192 4.50 -22.46 7.72
C LYS A 192 3.12 -21.82 7.72
N ALA A 193 2.71 -21.23 6.59
CA ALA A 193 1.38 -20.68 6.40
C ALA A 193 0.28 -21.71 6.73
N ARG A 194 0.36 -22.91 6.16
CA ARG A 194 -0.60 -24.00 6.45
C ARG A 194 -0.69 -24.36 7.93
N ARG A 195 0.41 -24.27 8.68
CA ARG A 195 0.41 -24.53 10.12
C ARG A 195 -0.29 -23.40 10.88
N ALA A 196 0.08 -22.15 10.60
CA ALA A 196 -0.50 -20.99 11.26
C ALA A 196 -2.02 -20.90 11.06
N PHE A 197 -2.51 -21.08 9.83
CA PHE A 197 -3.95 -21.04 9.52
C PHE A 197 -4.74 -22.22 10.10
N ARG A 198 -4.10 -23.37 10.30
CA ARG A 198 -4.72 -24.50 11.03
C ARG A 198 -4.81 -24.23 12.53
N SER A 199 -3.82 -23.58 13.12
CA SER A 199 -3.86 -23.22 14.54
C SER A 199 -4.83 -22.08 14.85
N SER A 200 -5.06 -21.15 13.92
CA SER A 200 -5.97 -20.02 14.13
C SER A 200 -7.45 -20.39 14.03
N THR A 201 -7.78 -21.50 13.36
CA THR A 201 -9.17 -22.00 13.21
C THR A 201 -9.65 -22.84 14.39
N GLY A 202 -8.78 -23.15 15.36
CA GLY A 202 -9.13 -23.94 16.55
C GLY A 202 -9.62 -23.13 17.76
N HIS A 203 -9.83 -21.81 17.63
CA HIS A 203 -10.26 -20.91 18.71
C HIS A 203 -11.54 -20.12 18.37
N ALA A 204 -12.28 -20.56 17.34
CA ALA A 204 -13.61 -20.04 17.01
C ALA A 204 -14.70 -20.96 17.57
#